data_AF-A0AAV0Y2F3-F1
#
_entry.id   AF-A0AAV0Y2F3-F1
#
_cell.length_a   1.000
_cell.length_b   1.000
_cell.length_c   1.000
_cell.angle_alpha   90.00
_cell.angle_beta   90.00
_cell.angle_gamma   90.00
#
_symmetry.space_group_name_H-M   'P 1'
#
loop_
_entity.id
_entity.type
_entity.pdbx_description
1 polymer ?
#
loop_
_entity_poly.entity_id
_entity_poly.type
_entity_poly.pdbx_seq_one_letter_code
_entity_poly.pdbx_strand_id
1 'polypeptide(L)'
;MKNIVFCRPLIIALKRGLNKRFTRYMESNMCQVAACLIPKFKLNWAVEDDRNNIKNSLIETLETIIDNASLTNSQDLQSTSNTTSTEHHNSDIEDDFFNFEENNSIISNIDYKLLVDNYLSNKNIKSPSELPNPLKELYIKYNTAVPSSAHVERLFSAGGQLLNKRRGSMADHNFEMTLLLKFNKYFE
;
A
#
# COMPACT_ATOMS: atom_id res chain seq x y z
N MET A 1 35.33 -7.39 -18.31
CA MET A 1 35.90 -6.28 -17.49
C MET A 1 37.41 -6.47 -17.26
N LYS A 2 38.26 -6.36 -18.28
CA LYS A 2 39.72 -6.61 -18.13
C LYS A 2 40.60 -5.34 -18.04
N ASN A 3 40.04 -4.13 -18.06
CA ASN A 3 40.82 -2.88 -18.19
C ASN A 3 40.73 -1.88 -17.03
N ILE A 4 40.35 -2.29 -15.81
CA ILE A 4 40.28 -1.37 -14.64
C ILE A 4 41.23 -1.83 -13.54
N VAL A 5 42.54 -1.82 -13.83
CA VAL A 5 43.57 -2.23 -12.87
C VAL A 5 43.74 -1.17 -11.77
N PHE A 6 43.66 0.12 -12.12
CA PHE A 6 43.92 1.23 -11.19
C PHE A 6 42.75 1.60 -10.27
N CYS A 7 41.49 1.47 -10.72
CA CYS A 7 40.32 1.84 -9.90
C CYS A 7 39.75 0.67 -9.09
N ARG A 8 40.46 -0.47 -9.02
CA ARG A 8 40.02 -1.64 -8.26
C ARG A 8 39.72 -1.33 -6.78
N PRO A 9 40.52 -0.52 -6.07
CA PRO A 9 40.21 -0.13 -4.69
C PRO A 9 38.89 0.65 -4.56
N LEU A 10 38.61 1.55 -5.52
CA LEU A 10 37.38 2.33 -5.54
C LEU A 10 36.15 1.43 -5.76
N ILE A 11 36.22 0.48 -6.69
CA ILE A 11 35.14 -0.48 -6.94
C ILE A 11 34.86 -1.32 -5.68
N ILE A 12 35.90 -1.78 -4.99
CA ILE A 12 35.77 -2.53 -3.73
C ILE A 12 35.11 -1.67 -2.65
N ALA A 13 35.56 -0.42 -2.48
CA ALA A 13 35.00 0.50 -1.51
C ALA A 13 33.51 0.78 -1.78
N LEU A 14 33.13 1.02 -3.03
CA LEU A 14 31.74 1.23 -3.44
C LEU A 14 30.88 -0.01 -3.19
N LYS A 15 31.35 -1.19 -3.61
CA LYS A 15 30.62 -2.45 -3.37
C LYS A 15 30.41 -2.70 -1.88
N ARG A 16 31.44 -2.45 -1.06
CA ARG A 16 31.35 -2.58 0.40
C ARG A 16 30.37 -1.58 1.00
N GLY A 17 30.39 -0.34 0.54
CA GLY A 17 29.47 0.70 0.98
C GLY A 17 28.01 0.38 0.64
N LEU A 18 27.75 -0.08 -0.59
CA LEU A 18 26.43 -0.51 -1.04
C LEU A 18 25.93 -1.69 -0.21
N ASN A 19 26.73 -2.74 -0.05
CA ASN A 19 26.35 -3.89 0.77
C ASN A 19 26.05 -3.45 2.21
N LYS A 20 26.97 -2.71 2.84
CA LYS A 20 26.78 -2.23 4.22
C LYS A 20 25.47 -1.45 4.40
N ARG A 21 25.07 -0.65 3.40
CA ARG A 21 23.87 0.19 3.47
C ARG A 21 22.59 -0.54 3.10
N PHE A 22 22.65 -1.43 2.10
CA PHE A 22 21.45 -1.97 1.45
C PHE A 22 21.19 -3.45 1.72
N THR A 23 22.14 -4.20 2.27
CA THR A 23 21.96 -5.65 2.54
C THR A 23 20.69 -5.93 3.34
N ARG A 24 20.40 -5.15 4.40
CA ARG A 24 19.17 -5.31 5.19
C ARG A 24 17.88 -5.22 4.37
N TYR A 25 17.87 -4.41 3.30
CA TYR A 25 16.71 -4.24 2.44
C TYR A 25 16.64 -5.37 1.40
N MET A 26 17.79 -5.86 0.94
CA MET A 26 17.87 -7.02 0.04
C MET A 26 17.40 -8.31 0.72
N GLU A 27 17.58 -8.42 2.04
CA GLU A 27 17.13 -9.57 2.86
C GLU A 27 15.69 -9.43 3.38
N SER A 28 15.11 -8.22 3.32
CA SER A 28 13.76 -7.97 3.84
C SER A 28 12.69 -8.52 2.91
N ASN A 29 11.92 -9.51 3.39
CA ASN A 29 10.80 -10.11 2.63
C ASN A 29 9.86 -9.03 2.06
N MET A 30 9.47 -8.04 2.86
CA MET A 30 8.62 -6.93 2.39
C MET A 30 9.21 -6.17 1.20
N CYS A 31 10.51 -5.85 1.25
CA CYS A 31 11.19 -5.17 0.14
C CYS A 31 11.34 -6.07 -1.09
N GLN A 32 11.57 -7.37 -0.90
CA GLN A 32 11.68 -8.34 -1.98
C GLN A 32 10.33 -8.50 -2.72
N VAL A 33 9.23 -8.63 -1.97
CA VAL A 33 7.86 -8.68 -2.51
C VAL A 33 7.53 -7.39 -3.23
N ALA A 34 7.80 -6.23 -2.61
CA ALA A 34 7.60 -4.92 -3.23
C ALA A 34 8.33 -4.79 -4.58
N ALA A 35 9.62 -5.16 -4.61
CA ALA A 35 10.45 -5.12 -5.81
C ALA A 35 9.99 -6.10 -6.89
N CYS A 36 9.52 -7.29 -6.50
CA CYS A 36 8.98 -8.31 -7.40
C CYS A 36 7.72 -7.83 -8.14
N LEU A 37 6.88 -7.03 -7.47
CA LEU A 37 5.65 -6.48 -8.04
C LEU A 37 5.88 -5.36 -9.05
N ILE A 38 7.10 -4.82 -9.15
CA ILE A 38 7.43 -3.79 -10.15
C ILE A 38 7.61 -4.46 -11.52
N PRO A 39 6.73 -4.21 -12.51
CA PRO A 39 6.73 -4.95 -13.78
C PRO A 39 8.04 -4.86 -14.57
N LYS A 40 8.78 -3.77 -14.40
CA LYS A 40 10.08 -3.53 -15.04
C LYS A 40 11.18 -4.47 -14.53
N PHE A 41 11.15 -4.84 -13.26
CA PHE A 41 12.24 -5.57 -12.60
C PHE A 41 11.88 -7.02 -12.32
N LYS A 42 10.69 -7.29 -11.79
CA LYS A 42 10.26 -8.63 -11.39
C LYS A 42 11.33 -9.34 -10.57
N LEU A 43 11.86 -10.46 -11.06
CA LEU A 43 12.95 -11.23 -10.44
C LEU A 43 14.32 -11.01 -11.10
N ASN A 44 14.44 -10.08 -12.06
CA ASN A 44 15.70 -9.86 -12.80
C ASN A 44 16.83 -9.34 -11.91
N TRP A 45 16.51 -8.73 -10.76
CA TRP A 45 17.49 -8.23 -9.79
C TRP A 45 17.96 -9.31 -8.82
N ALA A 46 17.21 -10.39 -8.64
CA ALA A 46 17.47 -11.44 -7.66
C ALA A 46 18.47 -12.48 -8.17
N VAL A 47 19.30 -12.98 -7.26
CA VAL A 47 20.20 -14.12 -7.46
C VAL A 47 19.37 -15.38 -7.73
N GLU A 48 19.80 -16.25 -8.64
CA GLU A 48 19.01 -17.39 -9.11
C GLU A 48 18.52 -18.30 -7.96
N ASP A 49 19.37 -18.55 -6.96
CA ASP A 49 19.03 -19.35 -5.78
C ASP A 49 17.89 -18.74 -4.95
N ASP A 50 17.79 -17.41 -4.92
CA ASP A 50 16.79 -16.68 -4.12
C ASP A 50 15.47 -16.46 -4.88
N ARG A 51 15.47 -16.60 -6.22
CA ARG A 51 14.28 -16.33 -7.04
C ARG A 51 13.08 -17.18 -6.63
N ASN A 52 13.32 -18.45 -6.35
CA ASN A 52 12.27 -19.38 -5.92
C ASN A 52 11.73 -19.01 -4.54
N ASN A 53 12.62 -18.60 -3.62
CA ASN A 53 12.23 -18.15 -2.29
C ASN A 53 11.36 -16.90 -2.35
N ILE A 54 11.78 -15.89 -3.12
CA ILE A 54 11.03 -14.64 -3.30
C ILE A 54 9.67 -14.91 -3.96
N LYS A 55 9.63 -15.80 -4.97
CA LYS A 55 8.39 -16.22 -5.61
C LYS A 55 7.43 -16.88 -4.60
N ASN A 56 7.93 -17.78 -3.75
CA ASN A 56 7.11 -18.44 -2.75
C ASN A 56 6.59 -17.44 -1.71
N SER A 57 7.42 -16.49 -1.26
CA SER A 57 6.97 -15.41 -0.38
C SER A 57 5.88 -14.56 -1.02
N LEU A 58 5.97 -14.26 -2.33
CA LEU A 58 4.91 -13.55 -3.04
C LEU A 58 3.58 -14.33 -3.02
N ILE A 59 3.61 -15.65 -3.23
CA ILE A 59 2.42 -16.50 -3.19
C ILE A 59 1.82 -16.52 -1.77
N GLU A 60 2.64 -16.73 -0.75
CA GLU A 60 2.22 -16.71 0.66
C GLU A 60 1.60 -15.35 1.05
N THR A 61 2.17 -14.24 0.56
CA THR A 61 1.58 -12.91 0.81
C THR A 61 0.23 -12.71 0.12
N LEU A 62 -0.03 -13.38 -1.00
CA LEU A 62 -1.35 -13.35 -1.64
C LEU A 62 -2.36 -14.14 -0.82
N GLU A 63 -2.01 -15.37 -0.43
CA GLU A 63 -2.85 -16.24 0.39
C GLU A 63 -3.26 -15.55 1.71
N THR A 64 -2.30 -14.98 2.42
CA THR A 64 -2.56 -14.29 3.70
C THR A 64 -3.45 -13.06 3.57
N ILE A 65 -3.43 -12.31 2.46
CA ILE A 65 -4.30 -11.13 2.31
C ILE A 65 -5.77 -11.53 2.20
N ILE A 66 -6.05 -12.66 1.56
CA ILE A 66 -7.42 -13.15 1.36
C ILE A 66 -7.98 -13.76 2.65
N ASP A 67 -7.16 -14.49 3.39
CA ASP A 67 -7.55 -14.99 4.72
C ASP A 67 -7.93 -13.81 5.63
N ASN A 68 -7.19 -12.70 5.56
CA ASN A 68 -7.54 -11.50 6.33
C ASN A 68 -8.78 -10.79 5.78
N ALA A 69 -8.95 -10.65 4.46
CA ALA A 69 -10.11 -10.00 3.84
C ALA A 69 -11.43 -10.76 4.11
N SER A 70 -11.38 -12.10 4.13
CA SER A 70 -12.53 -12.94 4.47
C SER A 70 -12.91 -12.86 5.96
N LEU A 71 -11.95 -12.63 6.85
CA LEU A 71 -12.19 -12.41 8.27
C LEU A 71 -12.74 -11.00 8.59
N THR A 72 -12.25 -9.95 7.91
CA THR A 72 -12.74 -8.58 8.11
C THR A 72 -14.18 -8.41 7.65
N ASN A 73 -14.57 -9.06 6.55
CA ASN A 73 -15.96 -9.04 6.06
C ASN A 73 -16.95 -9.77 6.97
N SER A 74 -16.45 -10.53 7.96
CA SER A 74 -17.28 -11.22 8.96
C SER A 74 -17.45 -10.43 10.26
N GLN A 75 -16.61 -9.42 10.53
CA GLN A 75 -16.63 -8.67 11.80
C GLN A 75 -17.40 -7.35 11.73
N ASP A 76 -17.59 -6.76 10.54
CA ASP A 76 -18.35 -5.50 10.39
C ASP A 76 -19.89 -5.67 10.47
N LEU A 77 -20.41 -6.89 10.61
CA LEU A 77 -21.86 -7.13 10.82
C LEU A 77 -22.29 -7.28 12.29
N GLN A 78 -21.37 -7.25 13.27
CA GLN A 78 -21.73 -7.47 14.67
C GLN A 78 -20.98 -6.54 15.63
N SER A 79 -21.21 -5.23 15.51
CA SER A 79 -20.93 -4.29 16.58
C SER A 79 -21.81 -3.06 16.46
N THR A 80 -23.07 -3.16 16.88
CA THR A 80 -23.79 -2.14 17.68
C THR A 80 -25.15 -2.72 18.08
N SER A 81 -25.16 -3.48 19.17
CA SER A 81 -26.37 -3.74 19.95
C SER A 81 -26.03 -3.45 21.41
N ASN A 82 -26.39 -2.25 21.89
CA ASN A 82 -27.25 -2.04 23.07
C ASN A 82 -27.23 -0.58 23.57
N THR A 83 -28.42 -0.16 24.04
CA THR A 83 -28.76 1.04 24.85
C THR A 83 -28.74 2.39 24.10
N THR A 84 -29.79 3.22 24.04
CA THR A 84 -31.10 3.34 24.72
C THR A 84 -31.98 4.30 23.89
N SER A 85 -33.26 3.95 23.75
CA SER A 85 -34.43 4.75 23.35
C SER A 85 -34.27 6.28 23.19
N THR A 86 -34.58 6.80 22.00
CA THR A 86 -35.68 7.77 21.79
C THR A 86 -35.93 7.95 20.29
N GLU A 87 -37.20 7.86 19.92
CA GLU A 87 -37.72 7.98 18.55
C GLU A 87 -37.42 9.37 17.99
N HIS A 88 -36.83 9.46 16.80
CA HIS A 88 -37.12 10.52 15.82
C HIS A 88 -36.64 10.06 14.43
N HIS A 89 -37.60 9.91 13.52
CA HIS A 89 -37.40 9.76 12.09
C HIS A 89 -36.59 10.94 11.53
N ASN A 90 -35.41 10.67 10.98
CA ASN A 90 -34.91 11.34 9.79
C ASN A 90 -33.99 10.37 9.06
N SER A 91 -34.33 10.12 7.80
CA SER A 91 -33.55 9.31 6.86
C SER A 91 -32.32 10.10 6.45
N ASP A 92 -31.21 9.89 7.15
CA ASP A 92 -29.92 10.45 6.76
C ASP A 92 -29.35 9.63 5.61
N ILE A 93 -29.29 10.27 4.44
CA ILE A 93 -28.66 9.81 3.19
C ILE A 93 -27.12 10.00 3.28
N GLU A 94 -26.57 10.28 4.46
CA GLU A 94 -25.17 10.70 4.63
C GLU A 94 -24.16 9.54 4.68
N ASP A 95 -24.60 8.28 4.76
CA ASP A 95 -23.70 7.11 4.81
C ASP A 95 -23.17 6.67 3.44
N ASP A 96 -23.61 7.27 2.33
CA ASP A 96 -23.13 6.93 0.98
C ASP A 96 -21.76 7.57 0.64
N PHE A 97 -21.23 8.45 1.51
CA PHE A 97 -19.94 9.13 1.30
C PHE A 97 -18.73 8.18 1.38
N PHE A 98 -18.87 7.05 2.10
CA PHE A 98 -17.83 6.03 2.24
C PHE A 98 -18.13 4.75 1.44
N ASN A 99 -19.15 4.77 0.59
CA ASN A 99 -19.52 3.64 -0.22
C ASN A 99 -18.62 3.60 -1.48
N PHE A 100 -17.35 3.29 -1.26
CA PHE A 100 -16.47 2.92 -2.35
C PHE A 100 -17.06 1.66 -2.96
N GLU A 101 -17.44 1.69 -4.24
CA GLU A 101 -17.88 0.50 -4.97
C GLU A 101 -16.82 -0.59 -4.79
N GLU A 102 -17.05 -1.47 -3.83
CA GLU A 102 -16.34 -2.72 -3.71
C GLU A 102 -16.69 -3.49 -4.96
N ASN A 103 -15.78 -3.45 -5.94
CA ASN A 103 -15.73 -4.44 -6.98
C ASN A 103 -15.39 -5.77 -6.31
N ASN A 104 -16.37 -6.34 -5.62
CA ASN A 104 -16.37 -7.69 -5.08
C ASN A 104 -16.45 -8.63 -6.28
N SER A 105 -15.32 -8.74 -7.00
CA SER A 105 -15.08 -9.85 -7.89
C SER A 105 -15.01 -11.07 -6.99
N ILE A 106 -16.14 -11.79 -6.92
CA ILE A 106 -16.26 -13.11 -6.33
C ILE A 106 -14.98 -13.87 -6.68
N ILE A 107 -14.17 -14.14 -5.66
CA ILE A 107 -12.90 -14.85 -5.78
C ILE A 107 -13.27 -16.28 -6.15
N SER A 108 -13.46 -16.50 -7.46
CA SER A 108 -13.35 -17.83 -8.05
C SER A 108 -12.01 -18.43 -7.63
N ASN A 109 -11.94 -19.75 -7.51
CA ASN A 109 -10.79 -20.52 -7.05
C ASN A 109 -9.51 -20.20 -7.89
N ILE A 110 -8.86 -19.07 -7.63
CA ILE A 110 -7.70 -18.59 -8.38
C ILE A 110 -6.49 -19.36 -7.86
N ASP A 111 -5.87 -20.14 -8.75
CA ASP A 111 -4.56 -20.71 -8.48
C ASP A 111 -3.52 -19.57 -8.47
N TYR A 112 -3.17 -19.08 -7.27
CA TYR A 112 -2.19 -18.00 -7.10
C TYR A 112 -0.82 -18.36 -7.64
N LYS A 113 -0.46 -19.64 -7.62
CA LYS A 113 0.79 -20.10 -8.20
C LYS A 113 0.79 -19.88 -9.71
N LEU A 114 -0.29 -20.28 -10.39
CA LEU A 114 -0.46 -20.04 -11.83
C LEU A 114 -0.49 -18.55 -12.16
N LEU A 115 -1.17 -17.74 -11.33
CA LEU A 115 -1.26 -16.29 -11.51
C LEU A 115 0.11 -15.61 -11.39
N VAL A 116 0.90 -15.96 -10.38
CA VAL A 116 2.27 -15.47 -10.19
C VAL A 116 3.17 -15.93 -11.33
N ASP A 117 3.07 -17.19 -11.76
CA ASP A 117 3.86 -17.73 -12.87
C ASP A 117 3.57 -17.02 -14.20
N ASN A 118 2.30 -16.77 -14.49
CA ASN A 118 1.87 -16.00 -15.65
C ASN A 118 2.41 -14.56 -15.58
N TYR A 119 2.30 -13.90 -14.42
CA TYR A 119 2.82 -12.55 -14.24
C TYR A 119 4.34 -12.51 -14.46
N LEU A 120 5.10 -13.39 -13.82
CA LEU A 120 6.57 -13.40 -13.91
C LEU A 120 7.05 -13.64 -15.35
N SER A 121 6.38 -14.53 -16.07
CA SER A 121 6.70 -14.89 -17.46
C SER A 121 6.26 -13.83 -18.48
N ASN A 122 5.22 -13.04 -18.18
CA ASN A 122 4.61 -12.12 -19.15
C ASN A 122 5.40 -10.80 -19.33
N LYS A 123 6.11 -10.65 -20.44
CA LYS A 123 6.91 -9.44 -20.74
C LYS A 123 6.08 -8.22 -21.21
N ASN A 124 4.78 -8.40 -21.43
CA ASN A 124 3.92 -7.34 -21.97
C ASN A 124 3.40 -6.37 -20.90
N ILE A 125 3.36 -6.81 -19.63
CA ILE A 125 2.96 -5.97 -18.50
C ILE A 125 4.10 -4.99 -18.21
N LYS A 126 3.86 -3.71 -18.48
CA LYS A 126 4.85 -2.63 -18.32
C LYS A 126 4.45 -1.64 -17.24
N SER A 127 3.15 -1.51 -16.96
CA SER A 127 2.60 -0.58 -15.98
C SER A 127 1.97 -1.29 -14.78
N PRO A 128 2.05 -0.73 -13.56
CA PRO A 128 1.29 -1.21 -12.40
C PRO A 128 -0.23 -1.27 -12.63
N SER A 129 -0.77 -0.46 -13.55
CA SER A 129 -2.20 -0.46 -13.90
C SER A 129 -2.65 -1.72 -14.65
N GLU A 130 -1.72 -2.45 -15.28
CA GLU A 130 -1.96 -3.66 -16.06
C GLU A 130 -1.85 -4.95 -15.22
N LEU A 131 -1.60 -4.83 -13.90
CA LEU A 131 -1.55 -5.98 -13.00
C LEU A 131 -2.96 -6.57 -12.82
N PRO A 132 -3.08 -7.91 -12.78
CA PRO A 132 -4.29 -8.58 -12.31
C PRO A 132 -4.68 -8.13 -10.90
N ASN A 133 -5.98 -8.12 -10.60
CA ASN A 133 -6.55 -7.55 -9.36
C ASN A 133 -5.86 -8.01 -8.05
N PRO A 134 -5.53 -9.30 -7.84
CA PRO A 134 -4.83 -9.71 -6.61
C PRO A 134 -3.41 -9.14 -6.47
N LEU A 135 -2.66 -9.05 -7.58
CA LEU A 135 -1.31 -8.46 -7.57
C LEU A 135 -1.35 -6.94 -7.47
N LYS A 136 -2.40 -6.32 -8.01
CA LYS A 136 -2.58 -4.87 -7.97
C LYS A 136 -2.84 -4.38 -6.53
N GLU A 137 -3.67 -5.09 -5.78
CA GLU A 137 -3.89 -4.81 -4.35
C GLU A 137 -2.59 -4.92 -3.56
N LEU A 138 -1.82 -5.98 -3.81
CA LEU A 138 -0.53 -6.18 -3.17
C LEU A 138 0.47 -5.07 -3.57
N TYR A 139 0.46 -4.64 -4.83
CA TYR A 139 1.28 -3.53 -5.30
C TYR A 139 0.95 -2.25 -4.54
N ILE A 140 -0.33 -1.91 -4.37
CA ILE A 140 -0.77 -0.74 -3.60
C ILE A 140 -0.27 -0.86 -2.15
N LYS A 141 -0.53 -1.99 -1.49
CA LYS A 141 -0.14 -2.22 -0.10
C LYS A 141 1.36 -2.03 0.15
N TYR A 142 2.21 -2.57 -0.74
CA TYR A 142 3.66 -2.59 -0.53
C TYR A 142 4.42 -1.43 -1.18
N ASN A 143 3.93 -0.86 -2.28
CA ASN A 143 4.64 0.17 -3.05
C ASN A 143 4.02 1.57 -2.96
N THR A 144 2.80 1.74 -2.44
CA THR A 144 2.15 3.06 -2.35
C THR A 144 1.93 3.55 -0.92
N ALA A 145 2.53 2.89 0.07
CA ALA A 145 2.59 3.46 1.43
C ALA A 145 3.22 4.85 1.36
N VAL A 146 2.53 5.86 1.91
CA VAL A 146 2.95 7.27 1.83
C VAL A 146 4.34 7.39 2.45
N PRO A 147 5.41 7.64 1.68
CA PRO A 147 6.77 7.50 2.18
C PRO A 147 7.26 8.74 2.94
N SER A 148 6.38 9.71 3.20
CA SER A 148 6.76 10.99 3.79
C SER A 148 5.69 11.58 4.69
N SER A 149 6.10 12.01 5.88
CA SER A 149 5.34 12.86 6.78
C SER A 149 5.00 14.22 6.16
N ALA A 150 5.63 14.64 5.05
CA ALA A 150 5.44 15.97 4.48
C ALA A 150 3.97 16.29 4.15
N HIS A 151 3.17 15.30 3.73
CA HIS A 151 1.73 15.51 3.51
C HIS A 151 0.99 15.77 4.82
N VAL A 152 1.34 15.01 5.86
CA VAL A 152 0.82 15.17 7.22
C VAL A 152 1.31 16.49 7.85
N GLU A 153 2.55 16.91 7.61
CA GLU A 153 3.08 18.20 8.06
C GLU A 153 2.41 19.38 7.37
N ARG A 154 2.11 19.28 6.07
CA ARG A 154 1.29 20.27 5.36
C ARG A 154 -0.12 20.34 5.95
N LEU A 155 -0.72 19.18 6.25
CA LEU A 155 -2.02 19.08 6.93
C LEU A 155 -1.98 19.82 8.27
N PHE A 156 -1.00 19.53 9.13
CA PHE A 156 -0.85 20.19 10.42
C PHE A 156 -0.47 21.67 10.32
N SER A 157 0.31 22.08 9.32
CA SER A 157 0.61 23.49 9.07
C SER A 157 -0.66 24.28 8.74
N ALA A 158 -1.53 23.70 7.91
CA ALA A 158 -2.83 24.27 7.61
C ALA A 158 -3.77 24.23 8.83
N GLY A 159 -3.74 23.16 9.62
CA GLY A 159 -4.45 23.04 10.90
C GLY A 159 -4.04 24.11 11.91
N GLY A 160 -2.75 24.44 12.00
CA GLY A 160 -2.25 25.53 12.84
C GLY A 160 -2.81 26.90 12.45
N GLN A 161 -3.10 27.14 11.17
CA GLN A 161 -3.77 28.39 10.73
C GLN A 161 -5.26 28.43 11.14
N LEU A 162 -5.90 27.26 11.20
CA LEU A 162 -7.29 27.08 11.63
C LEU A 162 -7.42 27.24 13.15
N LEU A 163 -6.46 26.68 13.91
CA LEU A 163 -6.29 26.83 15.36
C LEU A 163 -5.66 28.18 15.73
N ASN A 164 -6.27 29.28 15.30
CA ASN A 164 -5.85 30.62 15.73
C ASN A 164 -6.69 31.10 16.93
N LYS A 165 -6.13 31.99 17.75
CA LYS A 165 -6.80 32.57 18.94
C LYS A 165 -8.14 33.24 18.62
N ARG A 166 -8.36 33.65 17.36
CA ARG A 166 -9.58 34.30 16.88
C ARG A 166 -10.71 33.31 16.51
N ARG A 167 -10.38 32.02 16.41
CA ARG A 167 -11.28 30.89 16.10
C ARG A 167 -11.31 29.84 17.22
N GLY A 168 -10.84 30.19 18.42
CA GLY A 168 -10.65 29.28 19.56
C GLY A 168 -11.92 28.66 20.18
N SER A 169 -13.09 28.84 19.55
CA SER A 169 -14.37 28.23 19.94
C SER A 169 -14.87 27.30 18.83
N MET A 170 -13.98 26.50 18.25
CA MET A 170 -14.33 25.45 17.30
C MET A 170 -14.19 24.11 18.00
N ALA A 171 -15.25 23.30 18.01
CA ALA A 171 -15.18 21.93 18.51
C ALA A 171 -14.35 21.05 17.57
N ASP A 172 -13.77 19.96 18.10
CA ASP A 172 -12.83 19.09 17.37
C ASP A 172 -13.43 18.55 16.07
N HIS A 173 -14.68 18.08 16.09
CA HIS A 173 -15.37 17.59 14.89
C HIS A 173 -15.44 18.65 13.76
N ASN A 174 -15.69 19.91 14.12
CA ASN A 174 -15.77 21.01 13.16
C ASN A 174 -14.37 21.37 12.64
N PHE A 175 -13.36 21.29 13.48
CA PHE A 175 -11.97 21.50 13.08
C PHE A 175 -11.52 20.46 12.06
N GLU A 176 -11.77 19.17 12.33
CA GLU A 176 -11.43 18.07 11.43
C GLU A 176 -12.16 18.20 10.09
N MET A 177 -13.47 18.48 10.11
CA MET A 177 -14.26 18.69 8.89
C MET A 177 -13.72 19.86 8.06
N THR A 178 -13.38 20.98 8.70
CA THR A 178 -12.85 22.15 7.99
C THR A 178 -11.46 21.88 7.42
N LEU A 179 -10.65 21.09 8.12
CA LEU A 179 -9.35 20.67 7.65
C LEU A 179 -9.49 19.75 6.42
N LEU A 180 -10.44 18.81 6.44
CA LEU A 180 -10.77 17.95 5.32
C LEU A 180 -11.22 18.76 4.10
N LEU A 181 -12.20 19.66 4.26
CA LEU A 181 -12.66 20.55 3.19
C LEU A 181 -11.55 21.42 2.60
N LYS A 182 -10.58 21.87 3.42
CA LYS A 182 -9.45 22.69 2.94
C LYS A 182 -8.51 21.93 2.00
N PHE A 183 -8.33 20.62 2.21
CA PHE A 183 -7.44 19.79 1.39
C PHE A 183 -8.18 19.08 0.25
N ASN A 184 -9.47 18.81 0.40
CA ASN A 184 -10.32 18.20 -0.61
C ASN A 184 -10.93 19.26 -1.55
N LYS A 185 -10.08 19.94 -2.34
CA LYS A 185 -10.50 20.98 -3.28
C LYS A 185 -11.20 20.48 -4.56
N TYR A 186 -11.29 19.17 -4.73
CA TYR A 186 -11.81 18.52 -5.94
C TYR A 186 -13.20 17.91 -5.76
N PHE A 187 -13.85 18.18 -4.62
CA PHE A 187 -15.27 17.88 -4.45
C PHE A 187 -16.04 19.13 -4.90
N GLU A 188 -16.65 19.04 -6.09
CA GLU A 188 -17.83 19.85 -6.45
C GLU A 188 -19.08 19.20 -5.84
#